data_AF-A0AAU1F784-F1
#
_entry.id   AF-A0AAU1F784-F1
#
_cell.length_a   1.000
_cell.length_b   1.000
_cell.length_c   1.000
_cell.angle_alpha   90.00
_cell.angle_beta   90.00
_cell.angle_gamma   90.00
#
_symmetry.space_group_name_H-M   'P 1'
#
loop_
_entity.id
_entity.type
_entity.pdbx_description
1 polymer ?
#
loop_
_entity_poly.entity_id
_entity_poly.type
_entity_poly.pdbx_seq_one_letter_code
_entity_poly.pdbx_strand_id
1 'polypeptide(L)' 'MDTFPANYTVLGLCWEWGETITDNGVTNDVWVATGKSGDRYTWWVSAVYLKGDDYGGLPVWNGYCGH' A
#
# COMPACT_ATOMS: atom_id res chain seq x y z
N MET A 1 -6.82 16.44 0.10
CA MET A 1 -6.19 15.24 -0.47
C MET A 1 -4.75 15.64 -0.67
N ASP A 2 -3.89 15.24 0.25
CA ASP A 2 -2.49 15.67 0.24
C ASP A 2 -1.72 14.82 -0.77
N THR A 3 -1.08 15.47 -1.73
CA THR A 3 -0.19 14.81 -2.68
C THR A 3 1.17 14.58 -2.02
N PHE A 4 1.57 13.31 -1.90
CA PHE A 4 2.92 12.98 -1.44
C PHE A 4 3.90 13.14 -2.61
N PRO A 5 5.01 13.89 -2.44
CA PRO A 5 6.03 13.97 -3.47
C PRO A 5 6.73 12.62 -3.66
N ALA A 6 7.34 12.43 -4.83
CA ALA A 6 8.14 11.24 -5.10
C ALA A 6 9.25 11.08 -4.05
N ASN A 7 9.57 9.83 -3.72
CA ASN A 7 10.58 9.46 -2.70
C ASN A 7 10.23 9.93 -1.26
N TYR A 8 8.96 10.25 -1.00
CA TYR A 8 8.45 10.47 0.36
C TYR A 8 8.15 9.15 1.05
N THR A 9 8.53 9.01 2.32
CA THR A 9 8.18 7.84 3.13
C THR A 9 6.82 8.04 3.76
N VAL A 10 5.85 7.21 3.35
CA VAL A 10 4.53 7.12 3.99
C VAL A 10 4.52 6.00 5.02
N LEU A 11 3.68 6.15 6.05
CA LEU A 11 3.46 5.08 7.02
C LEU A 11 2.60 3.99 6.36
N GLY A 12 3.11 2.76 6.26
CA GLY A 12 2.31 1.60 5.89
C GLY A 12 1.67 0.97 7.14
N LEU A 13 0.35 0.87 7.16
CA LEU A 13 -0.40 0.27 8.27
C LEU A 13 -0.57 -1.24 8.07
N CYS A 14 -1.06 -1.63 6.90
CA CYS A 14 -1.32 -3.00 6.51
C CYS A 14 -1.47 -3.06 4.98
N TRP A 15 -1.52 -4.27 4.43
CA TRP A 15 -1.72 -4.53 3.01
C TRP A 15 -2.94 -5.43 2.76
N GLU A 16 -3.54 -5.30 1.58
CA GLU A 16 -4.59 -6.20 1.08
C GLU A 16 -4.51 -6.39 -0.44
N TRP A 17 -5.21 -7.40 -0.96
CA TRP A 17 -5.38 -7.56 -2.40
C TRP A 17 -6.53 -6.67 -2.91
N GLY A 18 -6.27 -5.96 -4.01
CA GLY A 18 -7.25 -5.09 -4.65
C GLY A 18 -7.16 -5.19 -6.18
N GLU A 19 -7.29 -4.05 -6.86
CA GLU A 19 -7.15 -3.98 -8.31
C GLU A 19 -5.71 -4.23 -8.75
N THR A 20 -5.51 -5.03 -9.79
CA THR A 20 -4.21 -5.21 -10.44
C THR A 20 -3.84 -3.98 -11.25
N ILE A 21 -2.74 -3.33 -10.89
CA ILE A 21 -2.18 -2.18 -11.60
C ILE A 21 -0.93 -2.63 -12.34
N THR A 22 -0.73 -2.11 -13.56
CA THR A 22 0.54 -2.21 -14.29
C THR A 22 1.03 -0.83 -14.67
N ASP A 23 2.20 -0.46 -14.19
CA ASP A 23 2.85 0.80 -14.56
C ASP A 23 4.37 0.64 -14.58
N ASN A 24 5.04 1.36 -15.48
CA ASN A 24 6.51 1.32 -15.66
C ASN A 24 7.10 -0.12 -15.76
N GLY A 25 6.35 -1.08 -16.29
CA GLY A 25 6.76 -2.48 -16.44
C GLY A 25 6.62 -3.34 -15.17
N VAL A 26 6.04 -2.78 -14.10
CA VAL A 26 5.73 -3.48 -12.85
C VAL A 26 4.23 -3.73 -12.79
N THR A 27 3.84 -4.99 -12.52
CA THR A 27 2.45 -5.39 -12.30
C THR A 27 2.29 -5.87 -10.87
N ASN A 28 1.32 -5.33 -10.13
CA ASN A 28 1.04 -5.73 -8.75
C ASN A 28 -0.44 -5.47 -8.40
N ASP A 29 -1.03 -6.34 -7.59
CA ASP A 29 -2.41 -6.27 -7.11
C ASP A 29 -2.51 -5.98 -5.60
N VAL A 30 -1.38 -5.73 -4.94
CA VAL A 30 -1.32 -5.37 -3.53
C VAL A 30 -1.52 -3.86 -3.35
N TRP A 31 -2.33 -3.53 -2.35
CA TRP A 31 -2.61 -2.16 -1.90
C TRP A 31 -2.20 -2.01 -0.45
N VAL A 32 -1.55 -0.88 -0.13
CA VAL A 32 -1.08 -0.57 1.23
C VAL A 32 -1.92 0.57 1.81
N ALA A 33 -2.48 0.34 2.99
CA ALA A 33 -3.18 1.36 3.75
C ALA A 33 -2.17 2.33 4.38
N THR A 34 -2.35 3.62 4.15
CA THR A 34 -1.46 4.69 4.65
C THR A 34 -2.10 5.57 5.71
N GLY A 35 -3.33 5.27 6.09
CA GLY A 35 -3.94 5.85 7.27
C GLY A 35 -5.34 5.30 7.55
N LYS A 36 -5.90 5.75 8.67
CA LYS A 36 -7.15 5.25 9.24
C LYS A 36 -8.09 6.41 9.57
N SER A 37 -9.38 6.22 9.37
CA SER A 37 -10.45 7.07 9.92
C SER A 37 -11.31 6.23 10.84
N GLY A 38 -11.17 6.44 12.16
CA GLY A 38 -11.77 5.58 13.17
C GLY A 38 -11.26 4.15 13.06
N ASP A 39 -12.14 3.20 12.78
CA ASP A 39 -11.80 1.78 12.62
C ASP A 39 -11.57 1.31 11.19
N ARG A 40 -11.62 2.22 10.21
CA ARG A 40 -11.48 1.86 8.79
C ARG A 40 -10.20 2.43 8.18
N TYR A 41 -9.53 1.62 7.36
CA TYR A 41 -8.47 2.10 6.49
C TYR A 41 -9.07 2.98 5.38
N THR A 42 -8.55 4.19 5.20
CA THR A 42 -9.19 5.21 4.34
C THR A 42 -8.32 5.72 3.22
N TRP A 43 -7.00 5.59 3.32
CA TRP A 43 -6.08 6.00 2.28
C TRP A 43 -5.27 4.80 1.84
N TRP A 44 -5.28 4.53 0.55
CA TRP A 44 -4.66 3.36 -0.06
C TRP A 44 -3.75 3.79 -1.20
N VAL A 45 -2.63 3.11 -1.33
CA VAL A 45 -1.69 3.30 -2.43
C VAL A 45 -1.33 1.92 -2.97
N SER A 46 -1.34 1.78 -4.30
CA SER A 46 -0.89 0.55 -4.95
C SER A 46 0.60 0.34 -4.67
N ALA A 47 0.98 -0.90 -4.36
CA ALA A 47 2.36 -1.28 -4.10
C ALA A 47 3.30 -1.02 -5.30
N VAL A 48 2.75 -0.88 -6.52
CA VAL A 48 3.51 -0.45 -7.71
C VAL A 48 4.26 0.87 -7.48
N TYR A 49 3.70 1.78 -6.67
CA TYR A 49 4.30 3.08 -6.39
C TYR A 49 5.16 3.11 -5.12
N LEU A 50 5.33 1.96 -4.45
CA LEU A 50 6.11 1.84 -3.22
C LEU A 50 7.45 1.17 -3.50
N LYS A 51 8.44 1.52 -2.68
CA LYS A 51 9.74 0.85 -2.67
C LYS A 51 9.71 -0.29 -1.66
N GLY A 52 10.08 -1.49 -2.08
CA GLY A 52 10.08 -2.68 -1.21
C GLY A 52 9.96 -3.96 -2.03
N ASP A 53 9.46 -5.00 -1.38
CA ASP A 53 8.91 -6.19 -2.03
C ASP A 53 7.49 -5.92 -2.54
N ASP A 54 6.79 -6.98 -2.97
CA ASP A 54 5.42 -6.88 -3.50
C ASP A 54 4.42 -6.29 -2.49
N TYR A 55 4.75 -6.25 -1.20
CA TYR A 55 3.93 -5.73 -0.11
C TYR A 55 4.36 -4.33 0.36
N GLY A 56 5.22 -3.65 -0.41
CA GLY A 56 5.74 -2.33 -0.04
C GLY A 56 6.63 -2.37 1.20
N GLY A 57 7.28 -3.51 1.48
CA GLY A 57 8.13 -3.73 2.65
C GLY A 57 7.38 -4.15 3.91
N LEU A 58 6.07 -4.40 3.82
CA LEU A 58 5.27 -4.89 4.95
C LEU A 58 5.37 -6.42 5.09
N PRO A 59 5.31 -6.96 6.32
CA PRO A 59 5.39 -8.39 6.54
C PRO A 59 4.15 -9.14 6.01
N VAL A 60 4.38 -10.29 5.39
CA VAL A 60 3.32 -11.11 4.78
C VAL A 60 2.35 -11.69 5.82
N TRP A 61 2.84 -12.24 6.92
CA TRP A 61 1.99 -13.03 7.82
C TRP A 61 1.13 -12.22 8.79
N ASN A 62 1.57 -11.03 9.19
CA ASN A 62 0.88 -10.18 10.17
C ASN A 62 0.62 -8.75 9.66
N GLY A 63 0.94 -8.47 8.40
CA GLY A 63 0.66 -7.19 7.76
C GLY A 63 -0.66 -7.12 7.01
N TYR A 64 -1.45 -8.21 6.96
CA TYR A 64 -2.73 -8.24 6.24
C TYR A 64 -3.82 -7.44 6.97
N CYS A 65 -4.56 -6.60 6.24
CA CYS A 65 -5.58 -5.71 6.82
C CYS A 65 -6.81 -6.42 7.40
N GLY A 66 -7.10 -7.65 6.97
CA GLY A 66 -8.30 -8.41 7.39
C GLY A 66 -8.06 -9.35 8.57
N HIS A 67 -7.14 -9.00 9.48
CA HIS A 67 -6.88 -9.77 10.70
C HIS A 67 -7.87 -9.45 11.84
#